data_AF-A0A533WJL7-F1
#
_entry.id   AF-A0A533WJL7-F1
#
_cell.length_a   1.000
_cell.length_b   1.000
_cell.length_c   1.000
_cell.angle_alpha   90.00
_cell.angle_beta   90.00
_cell.angle_gamma   90.00
#
_symmetry.space_group_name_H-M   'P 1'
#
loop_
_entity.id
_entity.type
_entity.pdbx_description
1 polymer ?
#
loop_
_entity_poly.entity_id
_entity_poly.type
_entity_poly.pdbx_seq_one_letter_code
_entity_poly.pdbx_strand_id
1 'polypeptide(L)'
;MFAQPLMVSAENSILATATKDVLTMLGEPAAKALFWELRLLEISVEPEEFDIIKVDTGLRKIFGSAAELFMGDIYREFKTRLSEEGITDDEIEIKDTNISAADKILRLLAPKATT
;
A
#
# COMPACT_ATOMS: atom_id res chain seq x y z
N MET A 1 26.23 -10.68 13.89
CA MET A 1 25.03 -10.70 13.03
C MET A 1 24.63 -9.25 12.86
N PHE A 2 25.02 -8.62 11.75
CA PHE A 2 24.69 -7.22 11.50
C PHE A 2 23.27 -7.20 10.94
N ALA A 3 22.34 -6.53 11.63
CA ALA A 3 21.07 -6.16 11.02
C ALA A 3 21.43 -5.25 9.85
N GLN A 4 21.25 -5.73 8.62
CA GLN A 4 21.27 -4.84 7.47
C GLN A 4 20.19 -3.80 7.74
N PRO A 5 20.48 -2.49 7.58
CA PRO A 5 19.40 -1.52 7.56
C PRO A 5 18.46 -2.00 6.46
N LEU A 6 17.19 -2.20 6.79
CA LEU A 6 16.13 -2.34 5.81
C LEU A 6 16.20 -1.07 4.98
N MET A 7 16.97 -1.07 3.88
CA MET A 7 16.94 0.00 2.92
C MET A 7 15.50 0.00 2.43
N VAL A 8 14.73 1.00 2.87
CA VAL A 8 13.38 1.22 2.38
C VAL A 8 13.52 1.37 0.87
N SER A 9 13.00 0.40 0.13
CA SER A 9 13.08 0.47 -1.33
C SER A 9 12.29 1.70 -1.79
N ALA A 10 12.67 2.28 -2.93
CA ALA A 10 11.98 3.45 -3.46
C ALA A 10 10.47 3.14 -3.63
N GLU A 11 10.15 1.92 -4.06
CA GLU A 11 8.77 1.44 -4.21
C GLU A 11 8.03 1.37 -2.87
N ASN A 12 8.68 0.95 -1.78
CA ASN A 12 8.04 0.91 -0.45
C ASN A 12 7.74 2.32 0.07
N SER A 13 8.64 3.28 -0.14
CA SER A 13 8.41 4.69 0.19
C SER A 13 7.25 5.29 -0.61
N ILE A 14 7.18 4.98 -1.91
CA ILE A 14 6.09 5.43 -2.78
C ILE A 14 4.76 4.82 -2.31
N LEU A 15 4.74 3.53 -1.99
CA LEU A 15 3.54 2.83 -1.53
C LEU A 15 3.05 3.32 -0.17
N ALA A 16 3.96 3.57 0.78
CA ALA A 16 3.62 4.14 2.07
C ALA A 16 2.99 5.54 1.91
N THR A 17 3.58 6.37 1.05
CA THR A 17 3.06 7.71 0.75
C THR A 17 1.68 7.65 0.08
N ALA A 18 1.52 6.82 -0.95
CA ALA A 18 0.24 6.60 -1.61
C ALA A 18 -0.84 6.13 -0.62
N THR A 19 -0.46 5.25 0.31
CA THR A 19 -1.35 4.76 1.36
C THR A 19 -1.80 5.88 2.28
N LYS A 20 -0.84 6.65 2.82
CA LYS A 20 -1.12 7.77 3.71
C LYS A 20 -2.05 8.79 3.05
N ASP A 21 -1.79 9.13 1.79
CA ASP A 21 -2.57 10.11 1.06
C ASP A 21 -4.03 9.64 0.87
N VAL A 22 -4.25 8.41 0.43
CA VAL A 22 -5.61 7.83 0.30
C VAL A 22 -6.34 7.83 1.64
N LEU A 23 -5.68 7.42 2.73
CA LEU A 23 -6.32 7.41 4.05
C LEU A 23 -6.65 8.83 4.56
N THR A 24 -5.88 9.85 4.15
CA THR A 24 -6.19 11.25 4.49
C THR A 24 -7.34 11.86 3.68
N MET A 25 -7.72 11.29 2.54
CA MET A 25 -8.85 11.76 1.72
C MET A 25 -10.21 11.63 2.44
N LEU A 26 -10.27 10.86 3.53
CA LEU A 26 -11.43 10.78 4.42
C LEU A 26 -11.77 12.11 5.12
N GLY A 27 -10.86 13.07 5.10
CA GLY A 27 -10.96 14.33 5.84
C GLY A 27 -10.40 14.21 7.26
N GLU A 28 -9.99 15.35 7.80
CA GLU A 28 -9.14 15.43 9.00
C GLU A 28 -9.65 14.71 10.26
N PRO A 29 -10.95 14.78 10.65
CA PRO A 29 -11.41 14.04 11.83
C PRO A 29 -11.42 12.52 11.61
N ALA A 30 -11.83 12.06 10.44
CA ALA A 30 -11.91 10.64 10.11
C ALA A 30 -10.52 10.02 9.91
N ALA A 31 -9.61 10.73 9.24
CA ALA A 31 -8.23 10.30 9.05
C ALA A 31 -7.49 10.15 10.39
N LYS A 32 -7.64 11.12 11.31
CA LYS A 32 -7.03 11.04 12.65
C LYS A 32 -7.54 9.83 13.44
N ALA A 33 -8.85 9.59 13.42
CA ALA A 33 -9.43 8.41 14.07
C ALA A 33 -8.90 7.12 13.45
N LEU A 34 -8.83 7.04 12.12
CA LEU A 34 -8.30 5.88 11.43
C LEU A 34 -6.83 5.61 11.78
N PHE A 35 -5.96 6.62 11.74
CA PHE A 35 -4.55 6.46 12.10
C PHE A 35 -4.39 6.07 13.58
N TRP A 36 -5.25 6.57 14.47
CA TRP A 36 -5.27 6.14 15.86
C TRP A 36 -5.61 4.66 16.00
N GLU A 37 -6.67 4.18 15.33
CA GLU A 37 -7.07 2.78 15.34
C GLU A 37 -5.99 1.85 14.76
N LEU A 38 -5.37 2.24 13.63
CA LEU A 38 -4.26 1.49 13.05
C LEU A 38 -3.07 1.39 14.02
N ARG A 39 -2.76 2.49 14.71
CA ARG A 39 -1.71 2.50 15.73
C ARG A 39 -2.03 1.57 16.91
N LEU A 40 -3.29 1.53 17.38
CA LEU A 40 -3.72 0.60 18.43
C LEU A 40 -3.57 -0.88 18.01
N LEU A 41 -3.63 -1.14 16.70
CA LEU A 41 -3.40 -2.46 16.11
C LEU A 41 -1.92 -2.73 15.79
N GLU A 42 -1.00 -1.85 16.19
CA GLU A 42 0.44 -1.92 15.89
C GLU A 42 0.75 -1.91 14.39
N ILE A 43 -0.04 -1.16 13.62
CA ILE A 43 0.12 -0.99 12.17
C ILE A 43 0.66 0.42 11.89
N SER A 44 1.80 0.47 11.23
CA SER A 44 2.44 1.72 10.81
C SER A 44 2.16 2.00 9.33
N VAL A 45 1.94 3.27 9.02
CA VAL A 45 1.87 3.80 7.64
C VAL A 45 3.12 4.61 7.29
N GLU A 46 4.12 4.66 8.17
CA GLU A 46 5.38 5.35 7.92
C GLU A 46 6.31 4.43 7.11
N PRO A 47 7.09 4.97 6.14
CA PRO A 47 7.85 4.19 5.16
C PRO A 47 8.78 3.11 5.74
N GLU A 48 9.38 3.36 6.90
CA GLU A 48 10.37 2.50 7.54
C GLU A 48 9.78 1.21 8.12
N GLU A 49 8.50 1.26 8.49
CA GLU A 49 7.76 0.14 9.12
C GLU A 49 6.58 -0.31 8.27
N PHE A 50 6.46 0.21 7.05
CA PHE A 50 5.32 0.01 6.19
C PHE A 50 5.21 -1.44 5.71
N ASP A 51 4.01 -2.01 5.90
CA ASP A 51 3.65 -3.35 5.43
C ASP A 51 2.20 -3.32 4.94
N ILE A 52 2.02 -3.44 3.63
CA ILE A 52 0.70 -3.36 2.98
C ILE A 52 -0.26 -4.45 3.45
N ILE A 53 0.25 -5.62 3.86
CA ILE A 53 -0.59 -6.74 4.33
C ILE A 53 -1.12 -6.46 5.73
N LYS A 54 -0.30 -5.84 6.58
CA LYS A 54 -0.76 -5.33 7.88
C LYS A 54 -1.81 -4.25 7.70
N VAL A 55 -1.59 -3.30 6.77
CA VAL A 55 -2.57 -2.25 6.46
C VAL A 55 -3.89 -2.83 5.96
N ASP A 56 -3.89 -3.73 4.98
CA ASP A 56 -5.11 -4.39 4.48
C ASP A 56 -5.84 -5.11 5.61
N THR A 57 -5.11 -5.87 6.43
CA THR A 57 -5.68 -6.55 7.60
C THR A 57 -6.32 -5.59 8.59
N GLY A 58 -5.66 -4.46 8.89
CA GLY A 58 -6.18 -3.41 9.76
C GLY A 58 -7.43 -2.76 9.20
N LEU A 59 -7.41 -2.37 7.93
CA LEU A 59 -8.56 -1.78 7.26
C LEU A 59 -9.74 -2.74 7.22
N ARG A 60 -9.53 -4.04 6.97
CA ARG A 60 -10.58 -5.06 7.02
C ARG A 60 -11.14 -5.25 8.43
N LYS A 61 -10.34 -5.13 9.49
CA LYS A 61 -10.84 -5.15 10.88
C LYS A 61 -11.73 -3.95 11.19
N ILE A 62 -11.40 -2.77 10.67
CA ILE A 62 -12.11 -1.52 10.96
C ILE A 62 -13.38 -1.38 10.08
N PHE A 63 -13.26 -1.67 8.78
CA PHE A 63 -14.29 -1.38 7.78
C PHE A 63 -14.92 -2.63 7.14
N GLY A 64 -14.49 -3.84 7.52
CA GLY A 64 -14.98 -5.08 6.92
C GLY A 64 -14.68 -5.14 5.42
N SER A 65 -15.69 -5.51 4.63
CA SER A 65 -15.56 -5.61 3.16
C SER A 65 -15.33 -4.26 2.47
N ALA A 66 -15.69 -3.13 3.11
CA ALA A 66 -15.47 -1.81 2.53
C ALA A 66 -13.98 -1.42 2.47
N ALA A 67 -13.11 -2.15 3.18
CA ALA A 67 -11.65 -2.00 3.08
C ALA A 67 -11.13 -2.14 1.64
N GLU A 68 -11.80 -2.93 0.80
CA GLU A 68 -11.38 -3.14 -0.59
C GLU A 68 -11.44 -1.85 -1.42
N LEU A 69 -12.33 -0.90 -1.08
CA LEU A 69 -12.39 0.40 -1.75
C LEU A 69 -11.09 1.18 -1.50
N PHE A 70 -10.66 1.23 -0.24
CA PHE A 70 -9.39 1.86 0.14
C PHE A 70 -8.21 1.17 -0.54
N MET A 71 -8.15 -0.16 -0.51
CA MET A 71 -7.06 -0.89 -1.15
C MET A 71 -7.02 -0.66 -2.67
N GLY A 72 -8.19 -0.56 -3.32
CA GLY A 72 -8.30 -0.21 -4.73
C GLY A 72 -7.78 1.19 -5.05
N ASP A 73 -8.07 2.18 -4.20
CA ASP A 73 -7.58 3.54 -4.34
C ASP A 73 -6.06 3.63 -4.06
N ILE A 74 -5.57 2.92 -3.04
CA ILE A 74 -4.13 2.80 -2.74
C ILE A 74 -3.38 2.21 -3.94
N TYR A 75 -3.89 1.12 -4.53
CA TYR A 75 -3.29 0.53 -5.72
C TYR A 75 -3.23 1.52 -6.90
N ARG A 76 -4.31 2.27 -7.13
CA ARG A 76 -4.38 3.25 -8.22
C ARG A 76 -3.37 4.38 -8.01
N GLU A 77 -3.31 4.93 -6.81
CA GLU A 77 -2.39 6.00 -6.44
C GLU A 77 -0.93 5.53 -6.53
N PHE A 78 -0.65 4.32 -6.04
CA PHE A 78 0.66 3.70 -6.14
C PHE A 78 1.11 3.55 -7.60
N LYS A 79 0.23 3.03 -8.46
CA LYS A 79 0.51 2.87 -9.90
C LYS A 79 0.78 4.21 -10.59
N THR A 80 0.01 5.25 -10.27
CA THR A 80 0.23 6.60 -10.81
C THR A 80 1.64 7.08 -10.47
N ARG A 81 2.05 6.97 -9.21
CA ARG A 81 3.37 7.44 -8.76
C ARG A 81 4.53 6.63 -9.30
N LEU A 82 4.40 5.31 -9.40
CA LEU A 82 5.40 4.49 -10.08
C LEU A 82 5.63 4.99 -11.52
N SER A 83 4.54 5.31 -12.24
CA SER A 83 4.63 5.87 -13.59
C SER A 83 5.29 7.26 -13.62
N GLU A 84 5.05 8.12 -12.63
CA GLU A 84 5.66 9.44 -12.52
C GLU A 84 7.18 9.37 -12.26
N GLU A 85 7.61 8.39 -11.47
CA GLU A 85 9.02 8.11 -11.18
C GLU A 85 9.74 7.37 -12.33
N GLY A 86 9.07 7.17 -13.47
CA GLY A 86 9.63 6.44 -14.62
C GLY A 86 9.81 4.94 -14.36
N ILE A 87 9.23 4.43 -13.27
CA ILE A 87 9.14 2.99 -12.97
C ILE A 87 7.94 2.46 -13.77
N THR A 88 8.11 2.41 -15.08
CA THR A 88 7.05 1.98 -15.99
C THR A 88 6.93 0.47 -16.01
N ASP A 89 5.70 0.03 -15.81
CA ASP A 89 5.28 -1.35 -15.82
C ASP A 89 5.04 -1.80 -17.27
N ASP A 90 6.04 -2.42 -17.91
CA ASP A 90 5.84 -3.01 -19.24
C ASP A 90 4.90 -4.23 -19.21
N GLU A 91 4.59 -4.81 -18.05
CA GLU A 91 3.80 -6.04 -18.00
C GLU A 91 3.05 -6.24 -16.68
N ILE A 92 1.93 -5.55 -16.45
CA ILE A 92 0.79 -6.25 -15.85
C ILE A 92 -0.55 -5.70 -16.36
N GLU A 93 -0.99 -6.20 -17.52
CA GLU A 93 -2.40 -6.15 -17.91
C GLU A 93 -3.16 -7.17 -17.03
N ILE A 94 -3.44 -6.82 -15.76
CA ILE A 94 -4.24 -7.68 -14.87
C ILE A 94 -5.68 -7.66 -15.37
N LYS A 95 -6.00 -8.55 -16.32
CA LYS A 95 -7.35 -8.82 -16.82
C LYS A 95 -8.25 -9.53 -15.80
N ASP A 96 -7.69 -9.92 -14.66
CA ASP A 96 -8.44 -10.57 -13.58
C ASP A 96 -9.14 -9.55 -12.68
N THR A 97 -10.45 -9.43 -12.89
CA THR A 97 -11.37 -8.66 -12.06
C THR A 97 -11.60 -9.26 -10.67
N ASN A 98 -11.11 -10.48 -10.39
CA ASN A 98 -11.32 -11.21 -9.14
C ASN A 98 -10.14 -11.20 -8.15
N ILE A 99 -9.05 -10.48 -8.45
CA ILE A 99 -7.88 -10.40 -7.57
C ILE A 99 -7.98 -9.18 -6.65
N SER A 100 -7.71 -9.37 -5.35
CA SER A 100 -7.70 -8.30 -4.35
C SER A 100 -6.67 -7.22 -4.70
N ALA A 101 -6.93 -5.96 -4.32
CA ALA A 101 -5.98 -4.89 -4.58
C ALA A 101 -4.65 -5.08 -3.83
N ALA A 102 -4.66 -5.70 -2.65
CA ALA A 102 -3.45 -6.08 -1.92
C ALA A 102 -2.55 -7.01 -2.76
N ASP A 103 -3.13 -8.05 -3.37
CA ASP A 103 -2.39 -8.99 -4.23
C ASP A 103 -1.85 -8.30 -5.49
N LYS A 104 -2.58 -7.33 -6.05
CA LYS A 104 -2.09 -6.54 -7.20
C LYS A 104 -0.87 -5.70 -6.83
N ILE A 105 -0.86 -5.09 -5.64
CA ILE A 105 0.28 -4.35 -5.11
C ILE A 105 1.47 -5.28 -4.89
N LEU A 106 1.26 -6.44 -4.26
CA LEU A 106 2.35 -7.41 -4.04
C LEU A 106 2.98 -7.88 -5.35
N ARG A 107 2.19 -8.07 -6.41
CA ARG A 107 2.70 -8.43 -7.73
C ARG A 107 3.55 -7.34 -8.36
N LEU A 108 3.19 -6.06 -8.18
CA LEU A 108 4.02 -4.93 -8.64
C LEU A 108 5.36 -4.84 -7.89
N LEU A 109 5.39 -5.25 -6.63
CA LEU A 109 6.59 -5.27 -5.80
C LEU A 109 7.46 -6.52 -6.01
N ALA A 110 6.93 -7.57 -6.66
CA ALA A 110 7.66 -8.80 -6.86
C ALA A 110 8.86 -8.57 -7.79
N PRO A 111 10.06 -9.09 -7.48
CA PRO A 111 11.22 -8.94 -8.34
C PRO A 111 10.91 -9.52 -9.73
N LYS A 112 11.08 -8.69 -10.77
CA LYS A 112 10.88 -9.12 -12.16
C LYS A 112 11.88 -10.23 -12.48
N ALA A 113 11.39 -11.37 -12.99
CA ALA A 113 12.27 -12.42 -13.49
C ALA A 113 12.99 -11.88 -14.73
N THR A 114 14.29 -11.59 -14.58
CA THR A 114 15.17 -11.31 -15.72
C THR A 114 15.23 -12.56 -16.59
N THR A 115 14.71 -12.47 -17.81
CA THR A 115 14.84 -13.50 -18.84
C THR A 115 16.08 -13.25 -19.67
#